data_AF-A0A3D0UNU1-F1
#
_entry.id   AF-A0A3D0UNU1-F1
#
_cell.length_a   1.000
_cell.length_b   1.000
_cell.length_c   1.000
_cell.angle_alpha   90.00
_cell.angle_beta   90.00
_cell.angle_gamma   90.00
#
_symmetry.space_group_name_H-M   'P 1'
#
loop_
_entity.id
_entity.type
_entity.pdbx_description
1 polymer ?
#
loop_
_entity_poly.entity_id
_entity_poly.type
_entity_poly.pdbx_seq_one_letter_code
_entity_poly.pdbx_strand_id
1 'polypeptide(L)'
;MFFGEDGAPTLKYEIDARHNEWRCGLEIEAGQAVMGNAVYRDLIQALVMVQVDVLILAVPNEYKYRSSGRPTSSHDYVKTLSVVETLYSHARFQFPYSLVLIGY
;
A
#
# COMPACT_ATOMS: atom_id res chain seq x y z
N MET A 1 -16.70 1.38 13.26
CA MET A 1 -17.13 0.15 12.57
C MET A 1 -18.39 0.51 11.79
N PHE A 2 -18.28 0.75 10.49
CA PHE A 2 -19.44 1.07 9.64
C PHE A 2 -19.90 -0.21 8.96
N PHE A 3 -20.82 -0.91 9.62
CA PHE A 3 -21.64 -1.93 8.99
C PHE A 3 -22.79 -1.24 8.25
N GLY A 4 -23.13 -1.70 7.06
CA GLY A 4 -24.42 -1.36 6.45
C GLY A 4 -25.59 -2.01 7.20
N GLU A 5 -26.80 -1.87 6.65
CA GLU A 5 -27.93 -2.69 7.08
C GLU A 5 -27.53 -4.18 6.99
N ASP A 6 -27.75 -4.92 8.09
CA ASP A 6 -27.41 -6.35 8.29
C ASP A 6 -25.95 -6.76 8.46
N GLY A 7 -25.03 -5.86 8.84
CA GLY A 7 -23.67 -6.29 9.20
C GLY A 7 -22.79 -6.69 8.00
N ALA A 8 -23.29 -6.49 6.79
CA ALA A 8 -22.52 -6.71 5.57
C ALA A 8 -21.61 -5.49 5.31
N PRO A 9 -20.32 -5.70 4.98
CA PRO A 9 -19.45 -4.62 4.55
C PRO A 9 -19.96 -4.06 3.22
N THR A 10 -20.50 -2.84 3.25
CA THR A 10 -21.09 -2.17 2.08
C THR A 10 -20.04 -1.51 1.18
N LEU A 11 -18.84 -1.22 1.73
CA LEU A 11 -17.74 -0.64 0.96
C LEU A 11 -16.95 -1.75 0.27
N LYS A 12 -16.99 -1.78 -1.06
CA LYS A 12 -15.98 -2.46 -1.87
C LYS A 12 -14.77 -1.54 -1.97
N TYR A 13 -13.70 -1.94 -1.30
CA TYR A 13 -12.39 -1.30 -1.48
C TYR A 13 -11.74 -1.87 -2.74
N GLU A 14 -11.26 -1.00 -3.62
CA GLU A 14 -10.52 -1.38 -4.83
C GLU A 14 -9.07 -1.62 -4.42
N ILE A 15 -8.73 -2.88 -4.19
CA ILE A 15 -7.34 -3.33 -4.06
C ILE A 15 -7.00 -4.21 -5.24
N ASP A 16 -5.74 -4.23 -5.67
CA ASP A 16 -5.33 -4.99 -6.85
C ASP A 16 -5.63 -6.49 -6.71
N ALA A 17 -5.36 -7.08 -5.54
CA ALA A 17 -5.76 -8.45 -5.26
C ALA A 17 -6.01 -8.73 -3.77
N ARG A 18 -7.04 -9.54 -3.47
CA ARG A 18 -7.36 -10.00 -2.11
C ARG A 18 -7.32 -11.52 -2.01
N HIS A 19 -6.75 -12.04 -0.93
CA HIS A 19 -6.88 -13.45 -0.55
C HIS A 19 -7.68 -13.58 0.75
N ASN A 20 -8.91 -14.07 0.66
CA ASN A 20 -9.86 -14.10 1.79
C ASN A 20 -9.40 -15.02 2.93
N GLU A 21 -8.92 -16.22 2.62
CA GLU A 21 -8.53 -17.21 3.63
C GLU A 21 -7.29 -16.76 4.42
N TRP A 22 -6.36 -16.10 3.75
CA TRP A 22 -5.13 -15.57 4.38
C TRP A 22 -5.34 -14.16 4.93
N ARG A 23 -6.50 -13.55 4.64
CA ARG A 23 -6.84 -12.18 5.02
C ARG A 23 -5.76 -11.20 4.56
N CYS A 24 -5.27 -11.39 3.33
CA CYS A 24 -4.23 -10.55 2.74
C CYS A 24 -4.80 -9.64 1.65
N GLY A 25 -4.31 -8.41 1.62
CA GLY A 25 -4.43 -7.52 0.46
C GLY A 25 -3.07 -7.33 -0.22
N LEU A 26 -3.06 -7.22 -1.53
CA LEU A 26 -1.89 -6.92 -2.35
C LEU A 26 -2.17 -5.66 -3.17
N GLU A 27 -1.22 -4.73 -3.17
CA GLU A 27 -1.16 -3.58 -4.06
C GLU A 27 0.17 -3.58 -4.81
N ILE A 28 0.11 -3.34 -6.11
CA ILE A 28 1.25 -3.30 -7.02
C ILE A 28 1.43 -1.86 -7.49
N GLU A 29 2.41 -1.18 -6.92
CA GLU A 29 2.65 0.23 -7.19
C GLU A 29 3.89 0.39 -8.07
N ALA A 30 3.72 0.99 -9.25
CA ALA A 30 4.79 1.21 -10.20
C ALA A 30 4.87 2.67 -10.65
N GLY A 31 6.05 3.27 -10.49
CA GLY A 31 6.39 4.56 -11.06
C GLY A 31 5.98 5.78 -10.24
N GLN A 32 5.73 6.91 -10.91
CA GLN A 32 5.55 8.20 -10.22
C GLN A 32 4.38 8.22 -9.20
N ALA A 33 3.46 7.25 -9.28
CA ALA A 33 2.43 7.05 -8.25
C ALA A 33 3.02 6.78 -6.85
N VAL A 34 4.15 6.05 -6.78
CA VAL A 34 4.92 5.77 -5.55
C VAL A 34 5.43 7.07 -4.91
N MET A 35 5.86 8.04 -5.74
CA MET A 35 6.31 9.36 -5.27
C MET A 35 5.18 10.28 -4.82
N GLY A 36 3.95 10.01 -5.25
CA GLY A 36 2.88 11.02 -5.27
C GLY A 36 1.98 10.99 -4.05
N ASN A 37 1.44 9.82 -3.70
CA ASN A 37 0.48 9.61 -2.59
C ASN A 37 -0.03 8.16 -2.53
N ALA A 38 0.31 7.32 -3.52
CA ALA A 38 -0.29 6.01 -3.68
C ALA A 38 -0.02 5.10 -2.47
N VAL A 39 1.25 5.01 -2.05
CA VAL A 39 1.64 4.29 -0.83
C VAL A 39 0.84 4.75 0.40
N TYR A 40 0.66 6.06 0.60
CA TYR A 40 -0.11 6.56 1.73
C TYR A 40 -1.59 6.21 1.62
N ARG A 41 -2.17 6.33 0.43
CA ARG A 41 -3.57 5.97 0.17
C ARG A 41 -3.79 4.49 0.49
N ASP A 42 -2.91 3.61 0.04
CA ASP A 42 -3.03 2.16 0.24
C ASP A 42 -2.88 1.78 1.72
N LEU A 43 -1.91 2.40 2.42
CA LEU A 43 -1.75 2.23 3.86
C LEU A 43 -3.01 2.65 4.62
N ILE A 44 -3.61 3.79 4.28
CA ILE A 44 -4.83 4.29 4.92
C ILE A 44 -6.05 3.45 4.53
N GLN A 45 -6.14 3.01 3.27
CA GLN A 45 -7.21 2.15 2.79
C GLN A 45 -7.21 0.82 3.56
N ALA A 46 -6.05 0.20 3.75
CA ALA A 46 -5.93 -1.00 4.55
C ALA A 46 -6.34 -0.80 6.03
N LEU A 47 -6.23 0.41 6.60
CA LEU A 47 -6.72 0.69 7.97
C LEU A 47 -8.23 0.54 8.10
N VAL A 48 -8.97 0.82 7.02
CA VAL A 48 -10.44 0.81 7.02
C VAL A 48 -11.03 -0.45 6.40
N MET A 49 -10.19 -1.30 5.80
CA MET A 49 -10.62 -2.57 5.23
C MET A 49 -10.97 -3.60 6.30
N VAL A 50 -12.09 -4.29 6.09
CA VAL A 50 -12.55 -5.38 6.97
C VAL A 50 -11.84 -6.68 6.58
N GLN A 51 -11.32 -7.41 7.58
CA GLN A 51 -10.64 -8.70 7.41
C GLN A 51 -9.41 -8.64 6.47
N VAL A 52 -8.60 -7.59 6.62
CA VAL A 52 -7.24 -7.54 6.08
C VAL A 52 -6.30 -7.49 7.28
N ASP A 53 -5.58 -8.58 7.49
CA ASP A 53 -4.61 -8.73 8.58
C ASP A 53 -3.18 -8.49 8.08
N VAL A 54 -2.96 -8.64 6.76
CA VAL A 54 -1.69 -8.39 6.10
C VAL A 54 -1.90 -7.55 4.85
N LEU A 55 -1.18 -6.43 4.75
CA LEU A 55 -1.06 -5.67 3.51
C LEU A 55 0.30 -5.99 2.87
N ILE A 56 0.28 -6.36 1.60
CA ILE A 56 1.48 -6.60 0.78
C ILE A 56 1.59 -5.45 -0.21
N LEU A 57 2.71 -4.73 -0.18
CA LEU A 57 3.04 -3.71 -1.17
C LEU A 57 4.16 -4.24 -2.06
N ALA A 58 3.91 -4.36 -3.35
CA ALA A 58 4.91 -4.73 -4.35
C ALA A 58 5.32 -3.48 -5.13
N VAL A 59 6.60 -3.12 -5.08
CA VAL A 59 7.15 -1.93 -5.74
C VAL A 59 8.42 -2.28 -6.52
N PRO A 60 8.69 -1.64 -7.67
CA PRO A 60 9.91 -1.88 -8.41
C PRO A 60 11.13 -1.39 -7.61
N ASN A 61 12.24 -2.11 -7.71
CA ASN A 61 13.52 -1.68 -7.12
C ASN A 61 13.97 -0.36 -7.73
N GLU A 62 13.89 -0.27 -9.06
CA GLU A 62 14.14 0.93 -9.83
C GLU A 62 13.09 1.07 -10.94
N TYR A 63 12.40 2.21 -10.97
CA TYR A 63 11.48 2.54 -12.04
C TYR A 63 12.12 3.53 -13.01
N LYS A 64 12.18 3.16 -14.29
CA LYS A 64 12.75 3.99 -15.35
C LYS A 64 11.64 4.72 -16.10
N TYR A 65 11.79 6.04 -16.24
CA TYR A 65 10.82 6.89 -16.92
C TYR A 65 11.50 8.05 -17.64
N ARG A 66 10.71 8.86 -18.34
CA ARG A 66 11.20 10.06 -19.01
C ARG A 66 10.69 11.29 -18.25
N SER A 67 11.61 12.18 -17.88
CA SER A 67 11.30 13.49 -17.31
C SER A 67 11.84 14.57 -18.24
N SER A 68 10.96 15.44 -18.75
CA SER A 68 11.33 16.50 -19.71
C SER A 68 12.17 15.98 -20.89
N GLY A 69 11.81 14.80 -21.43
CA GLY A 69 12.50 14.15 -22.54
C GLY A 69 13.81 13.44 -22.20
N ARG A 70 14.31 13.53 -20.95
CA ARG A 70 15.53 12.86 -20.50
C ARG A 70 15.19 11.54 -19.81
N PRO A 71 15.95 10.45 -20.05
CA PRO A 71 15.81 9.23 -19.26
C PRO A 71 16.16 9.54 -17.81
N THR A 72 15.33 9.08 -16.90
CA THR A 72 15.46 9.26 -15.45
C THR A 72 15.01 7.98 -14.78
N SER A 73 15.49 7.73 -13.57
CA SER A 73 15.02 6.62 -12.76
C SER A 73 14.66 7.05 -11.34
N SER A 74 13.85 6.23 -10.69
CA SER A 74 13.45 6.40 -9.30
C SER A 74 13.68 5.09 -8.56
N HIS A 75 14.29 5.19 -7.38
CA HIS A 75 14.50 4.05 -6.48
C HIS A 75 13.25 3.87 -5.62
N ASP A 76 12.18 3.34 -6.24
CA ASP A 76 10.83 3.31 -5.65
C ASP A 76 10.80 2.46 -4.39
N TYR A 77 11.43 1.28 -4.38
CA TYR A 77 11.56 0.44 -3.19
C TYR A 77 12.17 1.18 -1.99
N VAL A 78 13.30 1.87 -2.19
CA VAL A 78 14.00 2.59 -1.11
C VAL A 78 13.15 3.73 -0.57
N LYS A 79 12.45 4.45 -1.46
CA LYS A 79 11.54 5.53 -1.06
C LYS A 79 10.36 4.99 -0.25
N THR A 80 9.72 3.92 -0.70
CA THR A 80 8.61 3.28 0.01
C THR A 80 9.07 2.74 1.37
N LEU A 81 10.23 2.07 1.42
CA LEU A 81 10.80 1.58 2.67
C LEU A 81 11.00 2.72 3.67
N SER A 82 11.54 3.86 3.23
CA SER A 82 11.73 5.03 4.10
C SER A 82 10.41 5.56 4.68
N VAL A 83 9.33 5.60 3.88
CA VAL A 83 7.99 5.99 4.35
C VAL A 83 7.47 4.99 5.39
N VAL A 84 7.56 3.70 5.08
CA VAL A 84 7.11 2.61 5.97
C VAL A 84 7.86 2.64 7.30
N GLU A 85 9.19 2.71 7.28
CA GLU A 85 10.02 2.80 8.48
C GLU A 85 9.68 4.03 9.31
N THR A 86 9.45 5.18 8.64
CA THR A 86 9.04 6.41 9.33
C THR A 86 7.69 6.23 10.03
N LEU A 87 6.71 5.61 9.38
CA LEU A 87 5.38 5.42 9.97
C LEU A 87 5.39 4.39 11.11
N TYR A 88 6.10 3.26 10.93
CA TYR A 88 6.18 2.20 11.94
C TYR A 88 7.12 2.54 13.12
N SER A 89 8.08 3.44 12.94
CA SER A 89 8.96 3.91 14.05
C SER A 89 8.26 4.90 14.99
N HIS A 90 7.15 5.52 14.57
CA HIS A 90 6.42 6.49 15.39
C HIS A 90 5.33 5.81 16.21
N ALA A 91 5.38 5.96 17.54
CA ALA A 91 4.38 5.43 18.47
C ALA A 91 2.95 6.00 18.32
N ARG A 92 2.75 6.99 17.43
CA ARG A 92 1.44 7.62 17.21
C ARG A 92 0.51 6.80 16.32
N PHE A 93 1.07 5.91 15.49
CA PHE A 93 0.31 5.08 14.59
C PHE A 93 0.42 3.62 15.02
N GLN A 94 -0.71 2.97 15.23
CA GLN A 94 -0.77 1.52 15.36
C GLN A 94 -1.59 0.99 14.20
N PHE A 95 -0.91 0.29 13.30
CA PHE A 95 -1.56 -0.37 12.18
C PHE A 95 -2.23 -1.66 12.70
N PRO A 96 -3.53 -1.90 12.40
CA PRO A 96 -4.25 -3.11 12.77
C PRO A 96 -3.91 -4.29 11.84
N TYR A 97 -2.92 -4.11 10.95
CA TYR A 97 -2.43 -5.11 10.01
C TYR A 97 -0.89 -5.14 10.03
N SER A 98 -0.33 -6.27 9.61
CA SER A 98 1.09 -6.41 9.31
C SER A 98 1.38 -5.96 7.89
N LEU A 99 2.56 -5.37 7.66
CA LEU A 99 2.96 -4.92 6.33
C LEU A 99 4.11 -5.79 5.79
N VAL A 100 4.00 -6.19 4.53
CA VAL A 100 5.07 -6.85 3.77
C VAL A 100 5.42 -5.99 2.56
N LEU A 101 6.67 -5.56 2.46
CA LEU A 101 7.18 -4.82 1.30
C LEU A 101 8.01 -5.75 0.41
N ILE A 102 7.67 -5.84 -0.86
CA ILE A 102 8.35 -6.68 -1.86
C ILE A 102 8.94 -5.77 -2.94
N GLY A 103 10.26 -5.89 -3.16
CA GLY A 103 10.96 -5.28 -4.28
C GLY A 103 11.03 -6.21 -5.49
N TYR A 104 10.71 -5.73 -6.69
CA TYR A 104 10.83 -6.49 -7.95
C TYR A 104 11.57 -5.76 -9.07
#